data_AF-J3HGD5-F1
#
_entry.id   AF-J3HGD5-F1
#
_cell.length_a   1.000
_cell.length_b   1.000
_cell.length_c   1.000
_cell.angle_alpha   90.00
_cell.angle_beta   90.00
_cell.angle_gamma   90.00
#
_symmetry.space_group_name_H-M   'P 1'
#
loop_
_entity.id
_entity.type
_entity.pdbx_description
1 polymer ?
#
loop_
_entity_poly.entity_id
_entity_poly.type
_entity_poly.pdbx_seq_one_letter_code
_entity_poly.pdbx_strand_id
1 'polypeptide(L)' 'MAKPNELPADDQPPAADLLLTFRDKVYTSRTLIIPKTNRTLSVAKGVVEVSASDEQALTYLKANVEFEPLKE' A
#
# COMPACT_ATOMS: atom_id res chain seq x y z
N MET A 1 -1.99 -4.50 51.25
CA MET A 1 -0.66 -4.04 50.81
C MET A 1 -0.72 -3.69 49.31
N ALA A 2 0.13 -2.77 48.88
CA ALA A 2 0.06 -2.00 47.64
C ALA A 2 0.50 -2.76 46.36
N LYS A 3 0.05 -2.22 45.21
CA LYS A 3 0.47 -2.43 43.78
C LYS A 3 1.99 -2.20 43.56
N PRO A 4 2.64 -2.55 42.41
CA PRO A 4 2.16 -2.43 41.00
C PRO A 4 2.50 -3.66 40.10
N ASN A 5 1.82 -3.97 38.99
CA ASN A 5 1.60 -3.27 37.71
C ASN A 5 2.86 -3.15 36.84
N GLU A 6 3.11 -4.17 36.00
CA GLU A 6 4.02 -4.10 34.86
C GLU A 6 3.20 -4.23 33.58
N LEU A 7 2.93 -3.09 32.92
CA LEU A 7 2.58 -3.09 31.50
C LEU A 7 3.85 -3.44 30.71
N PRO A 8 3.80 -4.34 29.73
CA PRO A 8 4.74 -4.28 28.63
C PRO A 8 4.39 -3.04 27.82
N ALA A 9 5.21 -2.00 27.94
CA ALA A 9 5.23 -0.88 27.03
C ALA A 9 5.92 -1.34 25.74
N ASP A 10 5.15 -1.82 24.78
CA ASP A 10 5.48 -1.74 23.37
C ASP A 10 4.20 -1.35 22.61
N ASP A 11 3.67 -0.17 22.97
CA ASP A 11 2.67 0.56 22.19
C ASP A 11 3.43 1.55 21.28
N GLN A 12 4.45 1.06 20.57
CA GLN A 12 4.94 1.81 19.43
C GLN A 12 3.87 1.61 18.34
N PRO A 13 3.17 2.67 17.89
CA PRO A 13 2.30 2.52 16.73
C PRO A 13 3.17 1.92 15.63
N PRO A 14 2.71 0.86 14.93
CA PRO A 14 3.48 0.32 13.82
C PRO A 14 3.84 1.50 12.93
N ALA A 15 5.13 1.69 12.69
CA ALA A 15 5.63 2.79 11.88
C ALA A 15 4.73 2.87 10.65
N ALA A 16 4.02 4.00 10.50
CA ALA A 16 2.99 4.13 9.49
C ALA A 16 3.63 3.79 8.14
N ASP A 17 3.22 2.67 7.56
CA ASP A 17 3.80 2.20 6.32
C ASP A 17 3.48 3.26 5.26
N LEU A 18 4.51 3.84 4.68
CA LEU A 18 4.37 4.96 3.75
C LEU A 18 3.57 4.47 2.54
N LEU A 19 2.42 5.07 2.29
CA LEU A 19 1.59 4.74 1.13
C LEU A 19 2.03 5.57 -0.07
N LEU A 20 2.23 4.90 -1.20
CA LEU A 20 2.50 5.50 -2.50
C LEU A 20 1.26 5.41 -3.36
N THR A 21 0.90 6.53 -3.98
CA THR A 21 -0.30 6.67 -4.78
C THR A 21 0.05 6.68 -6.26
N PHE A 22 -0.69 5.93 -7.06
CA PHE A 22 -0.56 5.93 -8.51
C PHE A 22 -1.91 6.24 -9.17
N ARG A 23 -1.86 7.05 -10.22
CA ARG A 23 -2.99 7.32 -11.10
C ARG A 23 -3.06 6.27 -12.20
N ASP A 24 -4.22 5.70 -12.36
CA ASP A 24 -4.61 4.86 -13.48
C ASP A 24 -5.12 5.73 -14.63
N LYS A 25 -4.43 5.66 -15.77
CA LYS A 25 -4.73 6.43 -16.99
C LYS A 25 -5.90 5.87 -17.79
N VAL A 26 -6.41 4.69 -17.44
CA VAL A 26 -7.61 4.11 -18.05
C VAL A 26 -8.87 4.72 -17.41
N TYR A 27 -8.75 5.39 -16.25
CA TYR A 27 -9.81 6.13 -15.56
C TYR A 27 -11.03 5.29 -15.18
N THR A 28 -10.83 3.99 -14.98
CA THR A 28 -11.87 3.04 -14.58
C THR A 28 -11.52 2.38 -13.26
N SER A 29 -12.50 2.12 -12.40
CA SER A 29 -12.28 1.26 -11.24
C SER A 29 -12.08 -0.19 -11.70
N ARG A 30 -11.02 -0.86 -11.24
CA ARG A 30 -10.70 -2.25 -11.60
C ARG A 30 -9.87 -2.95 -10.53
N THR A 31 -9.78 -4.26 -10.64
CA THR A 31 -8.90 -5.09 -9.78
C THR A 31 -7.72 -5.58 -10.60
N LEU A 32 -6.51 -5.27 -10.14
CA LEU A 32 -5.26 -5.77 -10.72
C LEU A 32 -4.89 -7.07 -10.03
N ILE A 33 -4.38 -8.04 -10.79
CA ILE A 33 -3.82 -9.27 -10.25
C ILE A 33 -2.32 -9.19 -10.45
N ILE A 34 -1.56 -9.09 -9.35
CA ILE A 34 -0.10 -8.99 -9.40
C ILE A 34 0.46 -10.36 -9.82
N PRO A 35 1.20 -10.42 -10.94
CA PRO A 35 1.86 -11.65 -11.37
C PRO A 35 2.79 -12.17 -10.26
N LYS A 36 3.02 -13.49 -10.23
CA LYS A 36 3.82 -14.22 -9.22
C LYS A 36 3.17 -14.41 -7.85
N THR A 37 2.50 -13.40 -7.30
CA THR A 37 1.84 -13.51 -5.98
C THR A 37 0.36 -13.87 -6.08
N ASN A 38 -0.27 -13.63 -7.24
CA ASN A 38 -1.73 -13.70 -7.43
C ASN A 38 -2.51 -12.78 -6.47
N ARG A 39 -1.82 -11.84 -5.81
CA ARG A 39 -2.44 -10.86 -4.94
C ARG A 39 -3.18 -9.83 -5.76
N THR A 40 -4.31 -9.37 -5.25
CA THR A 40 -5.11 -8.34 -5.89
C THR A 40 -4.81 -6.94 -5.36
N LEU A 41 -4.78 -5.94 -6.25
CA LEU A 41 -4.83 -4.51 -5.89
C LEU A 41 -6.11 -3.89 -6.42
N SER A 42 -6.76 -3.07 -5.60
CA SER A 42 -7.96 -2.33 -5.99
C SER A 42 -7.56 -0.98 -6.57
N VAL A 43 -7.98 -0.71 -7.80
CA VAL A 43 -7.98 0.63 -8.40
C VAL A 43 -9.36 1.24 -8.15
N ALA A 44 -9.45 2.22 -7.27
CA ALA A 44 -10.69 2.92 -6.94
C ALA A 44 -10.67 4.31 -7.56
N LYS A 45 -11.67 4.63 -8.39
CA LYS A 45 -11.79 5.96 -9.04
C LYS A 45 -10.52 6.36 -9.81
N GLY A 46 -9.86 5.39 -10.43
CA GLY A 46 -8.62 5.62 -11.18
C GLY A 46 -7.38 5.86 -10.31
N VAL A 47 -7.42 5.45 -9.04
CA VAL A 47 -6.28 5.58 -8.11
C VAL A 47 -6.01 4.23 -7.45
N VAL A 48 -4.73 3.90 -7.30
CA VAL A 48 -4.28 2.75 -6.51
C VAL A 48 -3.25 3.22 -5.49
N GLU A 49 -3.42 2.76 -4.26
CA GLU A 49 -2.52 3.04 -3.14
C GLU A 49 -1.81 1.74 -2.78
N VAL A 50 -0.49 1.81 -2.63
CA VAL A 50 0.35 0.66 -2.30
C VAL A 50 1.36 1.04 -1.24
N SER A 51 1.68 0.08 -0.37
CA SER A 51 2.77 0.21 0.59
C SER A 51 4.11 0.46 -0.12
N ALA A 52 4.91 1.38 0.42
CA ALA A 52 6.27 1.63 -0.06
C ALA A 52 7.19 0.41 0.16
N SER A 53 6.84 -0.44 1.12
CA SER A 53 7.50 -1.71 1.41
C SER A 53 7.10 -2.83 0.44
N ASP A 54 6.05 -2.64 -0.37
CA ASP A 54 5.55 -3.65 -1.31
C ASP A 54 6.26 -3.57 -2.68
N GLU A 55 7.51 -4.01 -2.70
CA GLU A 55 8.38 -3.95 -3.88
C GLU A 55 7.77 -4.63 -5.12
N GLN A 56 6.97 -5.67 -4.94
CA GLN A 56 6.32 -6.38 -6.04
C GLN A 56 5.21 -5.54 -6.69
N ALA A 57 4.35 -4.92 -5.87
CA ALA A 57 3.34 -3.99 -6.36
C ALA A 57 3.98 -2.78 -7.04
N LEU A 58 5.02 -2.21 -6.44
CA LEU A 58 5.74 -1.07 -7.01
C LEU A 58 6.41 -1.39 -8.35
N THR A 59 7.05 -2.55 -8.45
CA THR A 59 7.66 -3.01 -9.70
C THR A 59 6.61 -3.18 -10.78
N TYR A 60 5.46 -3.78 -10.45
CA TYR A 60 4.36 -3.94 -11.39
C TYR A 60 3.83 -2.58 -11.86
N LEU A 61 3.48 -1.68 -10.96
CA LEU A 61 2.91 -0.38 -11.32
C LEU A 61 3.89 0.47 -12.14
N LYS A 62 5.17 0.51 -11.77
CA LYS A 62 6.20 1.28 -12.49
C LYS A 62 6.52 0.70 -13.87
N ALA A 63 6.33 -0.59 -14.10
CA ALA A 63 6.58 -1.24 -15.39
C ALA A 63 5.45 -1.02 -16.41
N ASN A 64 4.27 -0.59 -15.98
CA ASN A 64 3.09 -0.44 -16.83
C ASN A 64 2.82 1.04 -17.13
N VAL A 65 2.77 1.40 -18.43
CA VAL A 65 2.58 2.79 -18.91
C VAL A 65 1.23 3.40 -18.50
N GLU A 66 0.26 2.55 -18.18
CA GLU A 66 -1.08 2.93 -17.73
C GLU A 66 -1.09 3.53 -16.31
N PHE A 67 -0.01 3.39 -15.54
CA PHE A 67 0.10 3.97 -14.20
C PHE A 67 1.13 5.09 -14.15
N GLU A 68 0.83 6.11 -13.34
CA GLU A 68 1.72 7.23 -13.09
C GLU A 68 1.80 7.50 -11.59
N PRO A 69 3.01 7.59 -11.00
CA PRO A 69 3.15 7.99 -9.60
C PRO A 69 2.58 9.39 -9.38
N LEU A 70 1.63 9.51 -8.45
CA LEU A 70 1.20 10.81 -7.95
C LEU A 70 2.18 11.21 -6.84
N LYS A 71 2.97 12.25 -7.09
CA LYS A 71 3.69 12.92 -6.01
C LYS A 71 2.66 13.68 -5.19
N GLU A 72 2.67 13.49 -3.87
CA GLU A 72 1.93 14.34 -2.93
C GLU A 72 2.35 15.82 -3.04
#